data_AF-A0A832DYB5-F1
#
_entry.id   AF-A0A832DYB5-F1
#
_cell.length_a   1.000
_cell.length_b   1.000
_cell.length_c   1.000
_cell.angle_alpha   90.00
_cell.angle_beta   90.00
_cell.angle_gamma   90.00
#
_symmetry.space_group_name_H-M   'P 1'
#
loop_
_entity.id
_entity.type
_entity.pdbx_description
1 polymer ?
#
loop_
_entity_poly.entity_id
_entity_poly.type
_entity_poly.pdbx_seq_one_letter_code
_entity_poly.pdbx_strand_id
1 'polypeptide(L)'
;MLDLVITQEKQHVYFIDPKGLRQIHGFDDPKIKFHKTIKDIQNRLADPDIILDSFIISNTYQREMEWWKRGSQQEQTFQNNHVLFQKENKNSYIGQIFESF
;
A
#
# COMPACT_ATOMS: atom_id res chain seq x y z
N MET A 1 4.36 -7.23 -8.59
CA MET A 1 3.75 -7.33 -9.92
C MET A 1 3.16 -5.97 -10.21
N LEU A 2 3.40 -5.40 -11.40
CA LEU A 2 2.83 -4.11 -11.77
C LEU A 2 1.48 -4.40 -12.42
N ASP A 3 0.40 -3.87 -11.83
CA ASP A 3 -0.95 -4.02 -12.38
C ASP A 3 -1.41 -2.67 -12.91
N LEU A 4 -1.83 -2.66 -14.18
CA LEU A 4 -2.27 -1.45 -14.88
C LEU A 4 -3.79 -1.51 -15.08
N VAL A 5 -4.51 -0.50 -14.58
CA VAL A 5 -5.94 -0.33 -14.82
C VAL A 5 -6.17 0.96 -15.59
N ILE A 6 -6.71 0.85 -16.80
CA ILE A 6 -7.04 1.99 -17.65
C ILE A 6 -8.55 2.23 -17.55
N THR A 7 -8.96 3.39 -17.05
CA THR A 7 -10.34 3.88 -17.19
C THR A 7 -10.39 4.94 -18.30
N GLN A 8 -11.56 5.19 -18.90
CA GLN A 8 -11.68 6.04 -20.10
C GLN A 8 -11.27 7.52 -19.87
N GLU A 9 -11.14 7.96 -18.61
CA GLU A 9 -10.76 9.33 -18.25
C GLU A 9 -9.47 9.42 -17.44
N LYS A 10 -9.08 8.38 -16.68
CA LYS A 10 -7.83 8.34 -15.91
C LYS A 10 -7.17 6.97 -15.94
N GLN A 11 -5.84 6.96 -16.03
CA GLN A 11 -5.02 5.77 -15.90
C GLN A 11 -4.55 5.61 -14.46
N HIS A 12 -4.99 4.54 -13.81
CA HIS A 12 -4.53 4.16 -12.48
C HIS A 12 -3.43 3.11 -12.59
N VAL A 13 -2.24 3.45 -12.13
CA VAL A 13 -1.10 2.54 -12.10
C VAL A 13 -0.85 2.12 -10.66
N TYR A 14 -1.11 0.85 -10.36
CA TYR A 14 -0.95 0.29 -9.02
C TYR A 14 0.33 -0.54 -8.94
N PHE A 15 1.22 -0.13 -8.04
CA PHE A 15 2.44 -0.86 -7.72
C PHE A 15 2.17 -1.82 -6.57
N ILE A 16 2.04 -3.11 -6.88
CA ILE A 16 1.69 -4.14 -5.90
C ILE A 16 2.94 -4.95 -5.50
N ASP A 17 3.35 -4.86 -4.23
CA ASP A 17 4.44 -5.66 -3.65
C ASP A 17 3.88 -6.79 -2.77
N PRO A 18 3.78 -8.04 -3.27
CA PRO A 18 3.41 -9.18 -2.44
C PRO A 18 4.57 -9.54 -1.50
N LYS A 19 4.41 -9.27 -0.20
CA LYS A 19 5.54 -9.31 0.75
C LYS A 19 5.20 -9.84 2.14
N GLY A 20 6.03 -10.75 2.65
CA GLY A 20 6.07 -11.06 4.08
C GLY A 20 6.72 -9.94 4.89
N LEU A 21 6.10 -9.54 6.00
CA LEU A 21 6.52 -8.37 6.79
C LEU A 21 7.43 -8.70 7.98
N ARG A 22 7.69 -9.99 8.24
CA ARG A 22 8.52 -10.44 9.38
C ARG A 22 9.96 -9.88 9.38
N GLN A 23 10.47 -9.49 8.21
CA GLN A 23 11.82 -8.92 8.01
C GLN A 23 11.78 -7.42 7.68
N ILE A 24 10.64 -6.78 7.88
CA ILE A 24 10.46 -5.33 7.75
C ILE A 24 10.37 -4.76 9.15
N HIS A 25 10.96 -3.60 9.38
CA HIS A 25 11.09 -3.02 10.72
C HIS A 25 10.34 -1.69 10.82
N GLY A 26 9.05 -1.78 11.14
CA GLY A 26 8.22 -0.63 11.45
C GLY A 26 7.74 0.16 10.22
N PHE A 27 6.91 1.17 10.49
CA PHE A 27 6.31 2.01 9.45
C PHE A 27 7.31 2.95 8.75
N ASP A 28 8.50 3.11 9.33
CA ASP A 28 9.55 3.95 8.76
C ASP A 28 10.38 3.28 7.66
N ASP A 29 10.19 1.97 7.44
CA ASP A 29 10.88 1.22 6.41
C ASP A 29 10.61 1.80 5.00
N PRO A 30 11.64 1.91 4.13
CA PRO A 30 11.49 2.47 2.78
C PRO A 30 10.41 1.79 1.93
N LYS A 31 10.17 0.49 2.12
CA LYS A 31 9.11 -0.24 1.40
C LYS A 31 7.73 0.21 1.85
N ILE A 32 7.55 0.42 3.15
CA ILE A 32 6.31 0.93 3.70
C ILE A 32 6.08 2.36 3.22
N LYS A 33 7.11 3.23 3.31
CA LYS A 33 7.03 4.64 2.88
C LYS A 33 6.86 4.85 1.38
N PHE A 34 7.03 3.84 0.54
CA PHE A 34 6.95 3.98 -0.92
C PHE A 34 5.62 4.57 -1.39
N HIS A 35 4.52 4.34 -0.67
CA HIS A 35 3.21 4.93 -0.97
C HIS A 35 3.20 6.47 -0.92
N LYS A 36 4.12 7.09 -0.17
CA LYS A 36 4.32 8.55 -0.16
C LYS A 36 5.23 8.97 -1.30
N THR A 37 6.37 8.28 -1.44
CA THR A 37 7.36 8.57 -2.49
C THR A 37 6.76 8.50 -3.89
N ILE A 38 5.84 7.56 -4.13
CA ILE A 38 5.18 7.43 -5.43
C ILE A 38 4.26 8.62 -5.76
N LYS A 39 3.68 9.29 -4.74
CA LYS A 39 2.91 10.53 -4.95
C LYS A 39 3.82 11.69 -5.30
N ASP A 40 5.03 11.76 -4.74
CA ASP A 40 6.03 12.73 -5.20
C ASP A 40 6.43 12.49 -6.66
N ILE A 41 6.53 11.22 -7.08
CA ILE A 41 6.77 10.85 -8.48
C ILE A 41 5.59 11.26 -9.37
N GLN A 42 4.35 11.00 -8.95
CA GLN A 42 3.15 11.44 -9.67
C GLN A 42 3.14 12.97 -9.86
N ASN A 43 3.43 13.72 -8.81
CA ASN A 43 3.49 15.18 -8.86
C ASN A 43 4.55 15.68 -9.85
N ARG A 44 5.70 15.00 -9.91
CA ARG A 44 6.78 15.32 -10.86
C ARG A 44 6.46 14.92 -12.30
N LEU A 45 5.68 13.85 -12.49
CA LEU A 45 5.20 13.41 -13.80
C LEU A 45 4.27 14.48 -14.40
N ALA A 46 3.52 15.19 -13.55
CA ALA A 46 2.66 16.31 -13.92
C ALA A 46 1.64 15.99 -15.02
N ASP A 47 1.24 14.72 -15.12
CA ASP A 47 0.19 14.24 -16.00
C ASP A 47 -1.12 14.13 -15.18
N PRO A 48 -2.13 14.97 -15.45
CA PRO A 48 -3.38 14.98 -14.67
C PRO A 48 -4.23 13.71 -14.88
N ASP A 49 -3.96 12.95 -15.92
CA ASP A 49 -4.70 11.75 -16.27
C ASP A 49 -4.08 10.49 -15.63
N ILE A 50 -2.90 10.60 -15.01
CA ILE A 50 -2.21 9.48 -14.36
C ILE A 50 -2.29 9.59 -12.84
N ILE A 51 -2.81 8.55 -12.21
CA ILE A 51 -2.79 8.35 -10.76
C ILE A 51 -1.89 7.16 -10.44
N LEU A 52 -0.90 7.40 -9.57
CA LEU A 52 0.04 6.37 -9.11
C LEU A 52 -0.24 6.04 -7.66
N ASP A 53 -0.42 4.76 -7.36
CA ASP A 53 -0.53 4.26 -6.00
C ASP A 53 0.32 3.01 -5.81
N SER A 54 0.65 2.71 -4.57
CA SER A 54 1.37 1.49 -4.23
C SER A 54 0.79 0.83 -3.01
N PHE A 55 0.76 -0.50 -2.99
CA PHE A 55 0.30 -1.29 -1.86
C PHE A 55 1.25 -2.44 -1.58
N ILE A 56 1.47 -2.71 -0.29
CA ILE A 56 2.05 -3.98 0.15
C ILE A 56 0.92 -4.93 0.48
N ILE A 57 0.93 -6.08 -0.19
CA ILE A 57 -0.04 -7.13 0.03
C ILE A 57 0.65 -8.23 0.83
N SER A 58 0.38 -8.26 2.14
CA SER A 58 1.07 -9.16 3.04
C SER A 58 0.42 -10.52 3.18
N ASN A 59 1.25 -11.56 3.09
CA ASN A 59 0.90 -12.94 3.43
C ASN A 59 1.25 -13.31 4.88
N THR A 60 1.71 -12.35 5.70
CA THR A 60 1.89 -12.52 7.16
C THR A 60 0.54 -12.33 7.86
N TYR A 61 0.30 -12.90 9.04
CA TYR A 61 -0.88 -12.52 9.81
C TYR A 61 -0.65 -11.15 10.46
N GLN A 62 -1.65 -10.28 10.46
CA GLN A 62 -1.59 -8.96 11.09
C GLN A 62 -1.24 -9.04 12.58
N ARG A 63 -1.74 -10.07 13.29
CA ARG A 63 -1.40 -10.31 14.71
C ARG A 63 0.09 -10.50 14.96
N GLU A 64 0.85 -11.03 13.99
CA GLU A 64 2.31 -11.20 14.10
C GLU A 64 3.04 -9.85 14.02
N MET A 65 2.35 -8.79 13.60
CA MET A 65 2.89 -7.45 13.41
C MET A 65 2.41 -6.47 14.50
N GLU A 66 1.68 -6.92 15.52
CA GLU A 66 1.17 -6.07 16.60
C GLU A 66 2.26 -5.29 17.33
N TRP A 67 3.47 -5.84 17.40
CA TRP A 67 4.61 -5.17 18.03
C TRP A 67 5.00 -3.86 17.34
N TRP A 68 4.65 -3.66 16.06
CA TRP A 68 4.85 -2.36 15.39
C TRP A 68 4.05 -1.24 16.04
N LYS A 69 2.89 -1.57 16.63
CA LYS A 69 2.03 -0.58 17.29
C LYS A 69 2.59 -0.07 18.61
N ARG A 70 3.54 -0.78 19.22
CA ARG A 70 4.07 -0.44 20.56
C ARG A 70 5.00 0.78 20.56
N GLY A 71 5.36 1.30 19.40
CA GLY A 71 6.14 2.53 19.23
C GLY A 71 5.63 3.42 18.10
N SER A 72 4.44 3.14 17.56
CA SER A 72 3.88 3.90 16.44
C SER A 72 2.92 4.98 16.94
N GLN A 73 2.80 6.08 16.18
CA GLN A 73 1.76 7.07 16.42
C GLN A 73 0.38 6.47 16.10
N GLN A 74 -0.69 7.01 16.70
CA GLN A 74 -2.05 6.48 16.51
C GLN A 74 -2.49 6.47 15.03
N GLU A 75 -2.00 7.45 14.24
CA GLU A 75 -2.26 7.57 12.81
C GLU A 75 -1.48 6.56 11.95
N GLN A 76 -0.42 5.94 12.49
CA GLN A 76 0.37 4.93 11.81
C GLN A 76 -0.34 3.57 11.91
N THR A 77 -1.36 3.40 11.09
CA THR A 77 -2.03 2.12 10.88
C THR A 77 -1.51 1.46 9.61
N PHE A 78 -1.62 0.14 9.52
CA PHE A 78 -1.27 -0.59 8.29
C PHE A 78 -2.06 -0.08 7.08
N GLN A 79 -3.36 0.18 7.26
CA GLN A 79 -4.22 0.71 6.20
C GLN A 79 -3.75 2.11 5.74
N ASN A 80 -3.46 3.04 6.66
CA ASN A 80 -2.99 4.38 6.31
C ASN A 80 -1.61 4.39 5.64
N ASN A 81 -0.85 3.30 5.76
CA ASN A 81 0.44 3.10 5.09
C ASN A 81 0.34 2.10 3.92
N HIS A 82 -0.86 1.89 3.39
CA HIS A 82 -1.14 1.06 2.21
C HIS A 82 -0.63 -0.40 2.35
N VAL A 83 -0.73 -0.95 3.57
CA VAL A 83 -0.41 -2.34 3.88
C VAL A 83 -1.70 -3.12 4.12
N LEU A 84 -1.99 -4.09 3.25
CA LEU A 84 -3.18 -4.94 3.33
C LEU A 84 -2.76 -6.38 3.66
N PHE A 85 -3.53 -7.06 4.51
CA PHE A 85 -3.24 -8.44 4.92
C PHE A 85 -4.17 -9.45 4.25
N GLN A 86 -3.62 -10.34 3.43
CA GLN A 86 -4.39 -11.33 2.68
C GLN A 86 -5.05 -12.38 3.56
N LYS A 87 -4.45 -12.71 4.71
CA LYS A 87 -4.94 -13.79 5.57
C LYS A 87 -6.19 -13.38 6.33
N GLU A 88 -6.22 -12.16 6.83
CA GLU A 88 -7.36 -11.56 7.51
C GLU A 88 -8.45 -11.10 6.52
N ASN A 89 -8.04 -10.51 5.40
CA ASN A 89 -8.95 -9.87 4.43
C ASN A 89 -9.06 -10.64 3.12
N LYS A 90 -8.98 -11.98 3.14
CA LYS A 90 -8.90 -12.84 1.93
C LYS A 90 -9.89 -12.49 0.83
N ASN A 91 -11.12 -12.11 1.20
CA ASN A 91 -12.20 -11.83 0.26
C ASN A 91 -12.36 -10.33 -0.07
N SER A 92 -11.62 -9.44 0.61
CA SER A 92 -11.83 -7.98 0.50
C SER A 92 -10.55 -7.19 0.20
N TYR A 93 -9.35 -7.77 0.35
CA TYR A 93 -8.10 -7.02 0.18
C TYR A 93 -7.92 -6.47 -1.25
N ILE A 94 -8.43 -7.18 -2.27
CA ILE A 94 -8.43 -6.68 -3.65
C ILE A 94 -9.40 -5.51 -3.79
N GLY A 95 -10.61 -5.61 -3.22
CA GLY A 95 -11.58 -4.52 -3.22
C GLY A 95 -11.01 -3.25 -2.59
N GLN A 96 -10.28 -3.37 -1.48
CA GLN A 96 -9.66 -2.24 -0.79
C GLN A 96 -8.62 -1.47 -1.65
N ILE A 97 -7.96 -2.14 -2.61
CA ILE A 97 -7.07 -1.47 -3.57
C ILE A 97 -7.87 -0.51 -4.47
N PHE A 98 -9.10 -0.90 -4.82
CA PHE A 98 -10.00 -0.15 -5.70
C PHE A 98 -11.05 0.68 -4.96
N GLU A 99 -11.11 0.65 -3.64
CA GLU A 99 -11.98 1.52 -2.83
C GLU A 99 -11.23 2.75 -2.31
N SER A 100 -9.91 2.78 -2.46
CA SER A 100 -9.06 3.90 -2.07
C SER A 100 -9.24 5.06 -3.07
N PHE A 101 -10.30 5.85 -2.88
CA PHE A 101 -10.62 7.07 -3.63
C PHE A 101 -11.10 8.18 -2.71
#